data_AF-W4V6W0-F1
#
_entry.id   AF-W4V6W0-F1
#
_cell.length_a   1.000
_cell.length_b   1.000
_cell.length_c   1.000
_cell.angle_alpha   90.00
_cell.angle_beta   90.00
_cell.angle_gamma   90.00
#
_symmetry.space_group_name_H-M   'P 1'
#
loop_
_entity.id
_entity.type
_entity.pdbx_description
1 polymer ?
#
loop_
_entity_poly.entity_id
_entity_poly.type
_entity_poly.pdbx_seq_one_letter_code
_entity_poly.pdbx_strand_id
1 'polypeptide(L)'
;MNGADFDSENEYMVLESVQTLSKIIAGNAIDELNNLYLAEIKAAPPIVLEGKDALITVPKVEPVSMDCTTSCGRLKINIAIEEDNTTGEY
;
A
#
# COMPACT_ATOMS: atom_id res chain seq x y z
N MET A 1 1.58 22.34 -13.38
CA MET A 1 0.34 21.71 -12.90
C MET A 1 -0.24 22.64 -11.87
N ASN A 2 -1.41 23.21 -12.15
CA ASN A 2 -2.11 24.05 -11.19
C ASN A 2 -2.79 23.10 -10.20
N GLY A 3 -2.40 23.16 -8.93
CA GLY A 3 -3.11 22.46 -7.87
C GLY A 3 -4.50 23.06 -7.78
N ALA A 4 -5.53 22.27 -8.08
CA ALA A 4 -6.87 22.60 -7.68
C ALA A 4 -6.98 22.29 -6.18
N ASP A 5 -7.48 23.24 -5.40
CA ASP A 5 -7.88 22.95 -4.04
C ASP A 5 -9.12 22.05 -4.11
N PHE A 6 -9.14 21.00 -3.30
CA PHE A 6 -10.24 20.06 -3.19
C PHE A 6 -10.99 20.33 -1.89
N ASP A 7 -12.32 20.42 -1.98
CA ASP A 7 -13.21 20.69 -0.86
C ASP A 7 -13.37 19.45 0.06
N SER A 8 -13.20 18.24 -0.46
CA SER A 8 -13.27 17.01 0.35
C SER A 8 -12.32 15.88 -0.10
N GLU A 9 -11.91 15.06 0.87
CA GLU A 9 -11.09 13.85 0.65
C GLU A 9 -11.80 12.77 -0.18
N ASN A 10 -13.13 12.87 -0.27
CA ASN A 10 -14.01 11.97 -1.01
C ASN A 10 -14.15 12.36 -2.49
N GLU A 11 -13.52 13.46 -2.92
CA GLU A 11 -13.54 13.83 -4.32
C GLU A 11 -12.84 12.78 -5.17
N TYR A 12 -13.49 12.40 -6.28
CA TYR A 12 -13.04 11.31 -7.15
C TYR A 12 -11.55 11.41 -7.52
N MET A 13 -11.06 12.61 -7.82
CA MET A 13 -9.65 12.83 -8.18
C MET A 13 -8.68 12.60 -7.02
N VAL A 14 -9.11 12.84 -5.77
CA VAL A 14 -8.29 12.55 -4.57
C VAL A 14 -8.17 11.04 -4.41
N LEU A 15 -9.29 10.31 -4.43
CA LEU A 15 -9.31 8.86 -4.31
C LEU A 15 -8.55 8.16 -5.46
N GLU A 16 -8.72 8.64 -6.70
CA GLU A 16 -7.99 8.13 -7.87
C GLU A 16 -6.48 8.36 -7.77
N SER A 17 -6.07 9.52 -7.23
CA SER A 17 -4.67 9.82 -6.98
C SER A 17 -4.06 8.88 -5.93
N VAL A 18 -4.80 8.58 -4.85
CA VAL A 18 -4.37 7.61 -3.83
C VAL A 18 -4.28 6.19 -4.39
N GLN A 19 -5.24 5.77 -5.23
CA GLN A 19 -5.18 4.47 -5.91
C GLN A 19 -3.95 4.37 -6.82
N THR A 20 -3.69 5.42 -7.59
CA THR A 20 -2.56 5.48 -8.52
C THR A 20 -1.23 5.43 -7.76
N LEU A 21 -1.10 6.21 -6.68
CA LEU A 21 0.08 6.19 -5.82
C LEU A 21 0.33 4.78 -5.23
N SER A 22 -0.73 4.16 -4.70
CA SER A 22 -0.65 2.82 -4.11
C SER A 22 -0.21 1.78 -5.14
N LYS A 23 -0.75 1.86 -6.36
CA LYS A 23 -0.38 0.96 -7.47
C LYS A 23 1.09 1.12 -7.86
N ILE A 24 1.61 2.35 -7.92
CA ILE A 24 3.02 2.61 -8.25
C ILE A 24 3.95 2.05 -7.17
N ILE A 25 3.67 2.35 -5.89
CA ILE A 25 4.50 1.90 -4.77
C ILE A 25 4.52 0.37 -4.70
N ALA A 26 3.35 -0.26 -4.70
CA ALA A 26 3.26 -1.72 -4.60
C ALA A 26 3.81 -2.42 -5.84
N GLY A 27 3.54 -1.89 -7.04
CA GLY A 27 4.03 -2.44 -8.30
C GLY A 27 5.55 -2.47 -8.35
N ASN A 28 6.21 -1.35 -8.09
CA ASN A 28 7.67 -1.27 -8.10
C ASN A 28 8.30 -2.21 -7.06
N ALA A 29 7.73 -2.27 -5.85
CA ALA A 29 8.23 -3.17 -4.79
C ALA A 29 8.08 -4.64 -5.19
N ILE A 30 6.95 -5.03 -5.78
CA ILE A 30 6.72 -6.39 -6.25
C ILE A 30 7.68 -6.76 -7.38
N ASP A 31 7.88 -5.87 -8.35
CA ASP A 31 8.82 -6.10 -9.46
C ASP A 31 10.24 -6.30 -8.92
N GLU A 32 10.68 -5.49 -7.96
CA GLU A 32 12.00 -5.65 -7.33
C GLU A 32 12.11 -6.97 -6.57
N LEU A 33 11.10 -7.34 -5.77
CA LEU A 33 11.09 -8.63 -5.05
C LEU A 33 11.10 -9.83 -5.99
N ASN A 34 10.30 -9.81 -7.05
CA ASN A 34 10.25 -10.86 -8.05
C ASN A 34 11.61 -11.01 -8.76
N ASN A 35 12.28 -9.90 -9.07
CA ASN A 35 13.60 -9.91 -9.70
C ASN A 35 14.71 -10.41 -8.76
N LEU A 36 14.69 -10.00 -7.49
CA LEU A 36 15.73 -10.37 -6.52
C LEU A 36 15.61 -11.81 -6.04
N TYR A 37 14.39 -12.32 -5.89
CA TYR A 37 14.13 -13.60 -5.23
C TYR A 37 13.49 -14.66 -6.15
N LEU A 38 13.32 -14.35 -7.44
CA LEU A 38 12.53 -15.18 -8.37
C LEU A 38 11.13 -15.49 -7.81
N ALA A 39 10.59 -14.55 -7.02
CA ALA A 39 9.24 -14.66 -6.49
C ALA A 39 8.22 -14.47 -7.63
N GLU A 40 7.01 -15.00 -7.44
CA GLU A 40 5.89 -14.83 -8.37
C GLU A 40 4.75 -14.02 -7.75
N ILE A 41 5.09 -12.97 -7.02
CA ILE A 41 4.13 -12.11 -6.31
C ILE A 41 3.31 -11.33 -7.34
N LYS A 42 1.99 -11.30 -7.14
CA LYS A 42 1.03 -10.56 -7.99
C LYS A 42 0.23 -9.57 -7.15
N ALA A 43 0.05 -8.36 -7.67
CA ALA A 43 -0.75 -7.34 -7.00
C ALA A 43 -2.26 -7.54 -7.28
N ALA A 44 -3.07 -7.47 -6.22
CA ALA A 44 -4.50 -7.23 -6.36
C ALA A 44 -4.78 -5.75 -6.66
N PRO A 45 -5.97 -5.40 -7.21
CA PRO A 45 -6.38 -4.01 -7.34
C PRO A 45 -6.36 -3.29 -5.97
N PRO A 46 -5.89 -2.02 -5.90
CA PRO A 46 -5.84 -1.29 -4.64
C PRO A 46 -7.26 -0.99 -4.14
N ILE A 47 -7.44 -1.09 -2.82
CA ILE A 47 -8.66 -0.67 -2.13
C ILE A 47 -8.33 0.60 -1.34
N VAL A 48 -9.13 1.65 -1.52
CA VAL A 48 -9.01 2.87 -0.74
C VAL A 48 -10.12 2.90 0.31
N LEU A 49 -9.71 3.13 1.55
CA LEU A 49 -10.59 3.31 2.69
C LEU A 49 -10.39 4.73 3.21
N GLU A 50 -11.49 5.44 3.39
CA GLU A 50 -11.53 6.78 3.96
C GLU A 50 -12.19 6.74 5.34
N GLY A 51 -11.81 7.67 6.21
CA GLY A 51 -12.35 7.74 7.56
C GLY A 51 -11.33 8.26 8.54
N LYS A 52 -11.79 9.14 9.43
CA LYS A 52 -10.97 9.66 10.51
C LYS A 52 -10.59 8.54 11.47
N ASP A 53 -9.31 8.49 11.84
CA ASP A 53 -8.75 7.51 12.79
C ASP A 53 -8.97 6.04 12.34
N ALA A 54 -9.06 5.79 11.02
CA ALA A 54 -9.18 4.46 10.47
C ALA A 54 -7.95 3.59 10.82
N LEU A 55 -8.21 2.40 11.36
CA LEU A 55 -7.18 1.42 11.69
C LEU A 55 -7.23 0.27 10.69
N ILE A 56 -6.15 0.10 9.93
CA ILE A 56 -5.94 -1.06 9.07
C ILE A 56 -4.99 -2.00 9.79
N THR A 57 -5.40 -3.25 9.99
CA THR A 57 -4.60 -4.30 10.63
C THR A 57 -4.62 -5.55 9.76
N VAL A 58 -3.46 -6.16 9.55
CA VAL A 58 -3.35 -7.49 8.93
C VAL A 58 -3.33 -8.51 10.06
N PRO A 59 -4.35 -9.38 10.19
CA PRO A 59 -4.39 -10.37 11.25
C PRO A 59 -3.19 -11.32 11.14
N LYS A 60 -2.65 -11.75 12.28
CA LYS A 60 -1.62 -12.81 12.42
C LYS A 60 -0.21 -12.48 11.92
N VAL A 61 0.01 -11.31 11.31
CA VAL A 61 1.34 -10.89 10.84
C VAL A 61 1.66 -9.51 11.40
N GLU A 62 2.84 -9.37 12.02
CA GLU A 62 3.34 -8.07 12.48
C GLU A 62 3.89 -7.28 11.29
N PRO A 63 3.37 -6.09 10.97
CA PRO A 63 3.83 -5.32 9.83
C PRO A 63 5.14 -4.58 10.15
N VAL A 64 6.02 -4.51 9.16
CA VAL A 64 7.11 -3.53 9.15
C VAL A 64 6.54 -2.18 8.73
N SER A 65 6.80 -1.15 9.53
CA SER A 65 6.32 0.21 9.31
C SER A 65 7.44 1.14 8.83
N MET A 66 7.11 2.04 7.92
CA MET A 66 7.95 3.17 7.52
C MET A 66 7.14 4.46 7.57
N ASP A 67 7.62 5.44 8.33
CA ASP A 67 7.05 6.78 8.36
C ASP A 67 7.75 7.68 7.35
N CYS A 68 6.98 8.33 6.49
CA CYS A 68 7.43 9.25 5.46
C CYS A 68 6.88 10.65 5.73
N THR A 69 7.75 11.65 5.74
CA THR A 69 7.35 13.06 5.84
C THR A 69 7.58 13.73 4.49
N THR A 70 6.54 14.37 3.97
CA THR A 70 6.59 15.17 2.74
C THR A 70 6.36 16.64 3.08
N SER A 71 6.58 17.54 2.12
CA SER A 71 6.21 18.95 2.26
C SER A 71 4.71 19.18 2.47
N CYS A 72 3.87 18.19 2.10
CA CYS A 72 2.42 18.30 2.11
C CYS A 72 1.76 17.52 3.26
N GLY A 73 2.55 16.82 4.11
CA GLY A 73 2.02 16.02 5.19
C GLY A 73 2.80 14.73 5.43
N ARG A 74 2.22 13.84 6.23
CA ARG A 74 2.82 12.56 6.62
C ARG A 74 2.11 11.41 5.93
N LEU A 75 2.90 10.44 5.48
CA LEU A 75 2.45 9.16 4.95
C LEU A 75 3.06 8.06 5.81
N LYS A 76 2.29 7.04 6.15
CA LYS A 76 2.81 5.82 6.79
C LYS A 76 2.61 4.65 5.86
N ILE A 77 3.68 3.91 5.59
CA ILE A 77 3.65 2.69 4.78
C ILE A 77 3.80 1.52 5.74
N ASN A 78 2.94 0.51 5.61
CA ASN A 78 3.01 -0.72 6.39
C ASN A 78 3.08 -1.90 5.42
N ILE A 79 4.02 -2.82 5.65
CA ILE A 79 4.20 -4.03 4.84
C ILE A 79 4.13 -5.24 5.77
N ALA A 80 3.21 -6.15 5.50
CA ALA A 80 3.09 -7.43 6.19
C ALA A 80 3.23 -8.55 5.15
N ILE A 81 4.06 -9.54 5.45
CA ILE A 81 4.28 -10.71 4.60
C ILE A 81 4.05 -11.95 5.47
N GLU A 82 3.09 -12.79 5.08
CA GLU A 82 2.88 -14.09 5.71
C GLU A 82 3.72 -15.14 4.98
N GLU A 83 4.50 -15.93 5.71
CA GLU A 83 5.14 -17.11 5.15
C GLU A 83 4.10 -18.22 4.96
N ASP A 84 4.02 -18.78 3.76
CA ASP A 84 3.23 -19.99 3.55
C ASP A 84 3.95 -21.18 4.20
N ASN A 85 3.50 -21.57 5.39
CA ASN A 85 3.99 -22.77 6.08
C ASN A 85 3.42 -24.05 5.43
N THR A 86 3.60 -24.23 4.12
CA THR A 86 3.38 -25.49 3.42
C THR A 86 4.58 -26.45 3.59
N THR A 87 5.05 -26.62 4.82
CA THR A 87 5.75 -27.84 5.24
C THR A 87 4.75 -28.77 5.94
N GLY A 88 3.69 -29.13 5.21
CA GLY A 88 2.87 -30.29 5.50
C GLY A 88 3.37 -31.42 4.61
N GLU A 89 3.93 -32.44 5.24
CA GLU A 89 4.47 -33.68 4.66
C GLU A 89 3.60 -34.24 3.50
N TYR A 90 4.24 -34.62 2.41
CA TYR A 90 3.73 -35.58 1.42
C TYR A 90 4.65 -36.81 1.38
#